data_AF-A0A932EMU8-F1
#
_entry.id   AF-A0A932EMU8-F1
#
_cell.length_a   1.000
_cell.length_b   1.000
_cell.length_c   1.000
_cell.angle_alpha   90.00
_cell.angle_beta   90.00
_cell.angle_gamma   90.00
#
_symmetry.space_group_name_H-M   'P 1'
#
loop_
_entity.id
_entity.type
_entity.pdbx_description
1 polymer ?
#
loop_
_entity_poly.entity_id
_entity_poly.type
_entity_poly.pdbx_seq_one_letter_code
_entity_poly.pdbx_strand_id
1 'polypeptide(L)'
;MEGEQNNSASTDTRDDNGSSAGPVIGIIIILVIIILGGFYFWSQRADEAIMTDETLNAINTQSQTDDTSSIETDLNSTDIENLDSELNAS
;
A
#
# COMPACT_ATOMS: atom_id res chain seq x y z
N MET A 1 58.41 -9.05 -59.57
CA MET A 1 58.37 -8.47 -58.21
C MET A 1 56.95 -8.00 -58.02
N GLU A 2 56.17 -8.83 -57.33
CA GLU A 2 54.71 -8.71 -57.23
C GLU A 2 54.34 -7.58 -56.27
N GLY A 3 53.31 -6.82 -56.67
CA GLY A 3 52.86 -5.62 -55.98
C GLY A 3 52.23 -5.90 -54.61
N GLU A 4 52.58 -5.02 -53.68
CA GLU A 4 51.70 -4.35 -52.71
C GLU A 4 50.42 -5.12 -52.28
N GLN A 5 50.55 -5.95 -51.25
CA GLN A 5 49.40 -6.44 -50.49
C GLN A 5 48.95 -5.36 -49.49
N ASN A 6 47.96 -4.55 -49.89
CA ASN A 6 47.19 -3.69 -49.01
C ASN A 6 46.30 -4.56 -48.09
N ASN A 7 46.76 -4.81 -46.87
CA ASN A 7 45.92 -5.32 -45.80
C ASN A 7 45.08 -4.16 -45.25
N SER A 8 43.94 -3.90 -45.90
CA SER A 8 42.91 -3.04 -45.34
C SER A 8 42.30 -3.76 -44.15
N ALA A 9 42.76 -3.38 -42.96
CA ALA A 9 42.14 -3.70 -41.69
C ALA A 9 40.65 -3.35 -41.79
N SER A 10 39.82 -4.36 -42.03
CA SER A 10 38.37 -4.23 -41.91
C SER A 10 38.07 -4.24 -40.42
N THR A 11 38.08 -3.05 -39.82
CA THR A 11 37.47 -2.83 -38.52
C THR A 11 35.97 -3.04 -38.69
N ASP A 12 35.53 -4.27 -38.44
CA ASP A 12 34.11 -4.61 -38.34
C ASP A 12 33.53 -3.87 -37.13
N THR A 13 33.00 -2.68 -37.41
CA THR A 13 32.19 -1.90 -36.49
C THR A 13 30.77 -2.46 -36.57
N ARG A 14 30.53 -3.58 -35.90
CA ARG A 14 29.17 -3.96 -35.53
C ARG A 14 28.88 -3.43 -34.14
N ASP A 15 28.37 -2.19 -34.12
CA ASP A 15 27.60 -1.64 -33.02
C ASP A 15 26.31 -2.46 -32.87
N ASP A 16 26.40 -3.64 -32.27
CA ASP A 16 25.23 -4.41 -31.86
C ASP A 16 24.89 -4.09 -30.40
N ASN A 17 24.68 -2.80 -30.10
CA ASN A 17 24.04 -2.37 -28.86
C ASN A 17 22.52 -2.55 -28.96
N GLY A 18 22.09 -3.81 -29.16
CA GLY A 18 20.69 -4.18 -29.13
C GLY A 18 20.17 -4.14 -27.70
N SER A 19 19.59 -3.02 -27.27
CA SER A 19 18.83 -2.99 -26.02
C SER A 19 17.67 -3.98 -26.15
N SER A 20 17.77 -5.12 -25.48
CA SER A 20 16.69 -6.11 -25.50
C SER A 20 15.48 -5.48 -24.81
N ALA A 21 14.37 -5.38 -25.53
CA ALA A 21 13.14 -4.77 -25.01
C ALA A 21 12.48 -5.63 -23.91
N GLY A 22 12.90 -6.88 -23.73
CA GLY A 22 12.36 -7.81 -22.72
C GLY A 22 12.49 -7.31 -21.28
N PRO A 23 13.71 -6.94 -20.81
CA PRO A 23 13.87 -6.30 -19.51
C PRO A 23 13.07 -5.00 -19.37
N VAL A 24 13.00 -4.19 -20.43
CA VAL A 24 12.25 -2.92 -20.44
C VAL A 24 10.74 -3.16 -20.31
N ILE A 25 10.19 -4.14 -21.01
CA ILE A 25 8.77 -4.48 -20.90
C ILE A 25 8.46 -5.11 -19.54
N GLY A 26 9.39 -5.92 -19.00
CA GLY A 26 9.27 -6.52 -17.69
C GLY A 26 9.18 -5.49 -16.57
N ILE A 27 10.05 -4.47 -16.58
CA ILE A 27 10.01 -3.43 -15.55
C ILE A 27 8.71 -2.60 -15.62
N ILE A 28 8.20 -2.33 -16.83
CA ILE A 28 6.93 -1.61 -17.01
C ILE A 28 5.77 -2.37 -16.36
N ILE A 29 5.68 -3.69 -16.57
CA ILE A 29 4.62 -4.52 -15.97
C ILE A 29 4.71 -4.51 -14.44
N ILE A 30 5.92 -4.63 -13.88
CA ILE A 30 6.14 -4.58 -12.43
C ILE A 30 5.67 -3.23 -11.86
N LEU A 31 6.02 -2.11 -12.52
CA LEU A 31 5.60 -0.77 -12.08
C LEU A 31 4.07 -0.62 -12.07
N VAL A 32 3.38 -1.13 -13.09
CA VAL A 32 1.91 -1.09 -13.15
C VAL A 32 1.30 -1.88 -11.99
N ILE A 33 1.81 -3.06 -11.67
CA ILE A 33 1.32 -3.88 -10.55
C ILE A 33 1.57 -3.17 -9.21
N ILE A 34 2.74 -2.56 -9.01
CA ILE A 34 3.05 -1.81 -7.78
C ILE A 34 2.12 -0.61 -7.62
N ILE A 35 1.86 0.14 -8.69
CA ILE A 35 0.96 1.29 -8.63
C ILE A 35 -0.47 0.84 -8.32
N LEU A 36 -0.96 -0.21 -8.98
CA LEU A 36 -2.31 -0.75 -8.73
C LEU A 36 -2.43 -1.34 -7.33
N GLY A 37 -1.44 -2.12 -6.88
CA GLY A 37 -1.42 -2.71 -5.55
C GLY A 37 -1.28 -1.66 -4.45
N GLY A 38 -0.42 -0.66 -4.66
CA GLY A 38 -0.26 0.48 -3.75
C GLY A 38 -1.52 1.34 -3.68
N PHE A 39 -2.16 1.62 -4.82
CA PHE A 39 -3.43 2.35 -4.88
C PHE A 39 -4.58 1.57 -4.23
N TYR A 40 -4.67 0.26 -4.50
CA TYR A 40 -5.67 -0.63 -3.88
C TYR A 40 -5.51 -0.69 -2.35
N PHE A 41 -4.28 -0.81 -1.86
CA PHE A 41 -3.98 -0.85 -0.43
C PHE A 41 -4.21 0.50 0.25
N TRP A 42 -3.81 1.61 -0.39
CA TRP A 42 -4.05 2.95 0.14
C TRP A 42 -5.55 3.30 0.15
N SER A 43 -6.30 2.92 -0.88
CA SER A 43 -7.75 3.16 -0.94
C SER A 43 -8.51 2.50 0.22
N GLN A 44 -8.15 1.27 0.62
CA GLN A 44 -8.79 0.60 1.76
C GLN A 44 -8.52 1.31 3.08
N ARG A 45 -7.34 1.90 3.24
CA ARG A 45 -6.97 2.60 4.48
C ARG A 45 -7.59 4.00 4.60
N ALA A 46 -7.99 4.60 3.49
CA ALA A 46 -8.70 5.89 3.52
C ALA A 46 -10.11 5.77 4.11
N ASP A 47 -10.75 4.60 3.96
CA ASP A 47 -12.07 4.33 4.53
C ASP A 47 -11.99 3.90 6.02
N GLU A 48 -10.96 3.16 6.42
CA GLU A 48 -10.78 2.73 7.83
C GLU A 48 -10.21 3.82 8.76
N ALA A 49 -9.56 4.85 8.23
CA ALA A 49 -8.91 5.89 9.03
C ALA A 49 -9.81 7.07 9.42
N ILE A 50 -11.08 7.07 9.02
CA ILE A 50 -12.06 7.95 9.63
C ILE A 50 -12.61 7.21 10.85
N MET A 51 -11.89 7.29 11.97
CA MET A 51 -12.59 7.24 13.25
C MET A 51 -13.61 8.37 13.18
N THR A 52 -14.87 8.01 12.99
CA THR A 52 -15.95 8.98 12.96
C THR A 52 -15.93 9.75 14.28
N ASP A 53 -16.27 11.04 14.24
CA ASP A 53 -16.42 11.84 15.47
C ASP A 53 -17.32 11.14 16.48
N GLU A 54 -18.25 10.30 16.02
CA GLU A 54 -19.09 9.43 16.83
C GLU A 54 -18.29 8.42 17.68
N THR A 55 -17.32 7.70 17.11
CA THR A 55 -16.46 6.76 17.86
C THR A 55 -15.55 7.50 18.85
N LEU A 56 -15.04 8.69 18.48
CA LEU A 56 -14.25 9.52 19.39
C LEU A 56 -15.10 10.13 20.52
N ASN A 57 -16.35 10.50 20.24
CA ASN A 57 -17.28 11.02 21.24
C ASN A 57 -17.72 9.92 22.22
N ALA A 58 -17.91 8.69 21.76
CA ALA A 58 -18.25 7.54 22.61
C ALA A 58 -17.16 7.22 23.65
N ILE A 59 -15.89 7.48 23.34
CA ILE A 59 -14.78 7.33 24.30
C ILE A 59 -14.76 8.50 25.31
N ASN A 60 -15.14 9.71 24.87
CA ASN A 60 -15.15 10.91 25.72
C ASN A 60 -16.41 11.06 26.60
N THR A 61 -17.42 10.21 26.42
CA THR A 61 -18.65 10.23 27.24
C THR A 61 -18.50 9.62 28.62
N GLN A 62 -17.33 9.09 28.99
CA GLN A 62 -17.07 8.62 30.35
C GLN A 62 -17.04 9.76 31.36
N SER A 63 -17.60 9.49 32.53
CA SER A 63 -17.63 10.43 33.64
C SER A 63 -16.22 10.68 34.18
N GLN A 64 -15.89 11.93 34.53
CA GLN A 64 -14.57 12.33 35.05
C GLN A 64 -14.41 12.14 36.57
N THR A 65 -15.39 11.51 37.21
CA THR A 65 -15.45 11.33 38.67
C THR A 65 -15.48 9.84 39.02
N ASP A 66 -14.93 9.51 40.19
CA ASP A 66 -14.80 8.15 40.72
C ASP A 66 -15.91 7.82 41.75
N ASP A 67 -16.99 8.59 41.76
CA ASP A 67 -18.15 8.32 42.61
C ASP A 67 -19.01 7.18 42.04
N THR A 68 -19.58 6.37 42.94
CA THR A 68 -20.34 5.16 42.57
C THR A 68 -21.50 5.44 41.61
N SER A 69 -22.21 6.56 41.78
CA SER A 69 -23.31 6.97 40.89
C SER A 69 -22.86 7.20 39.45
N SER A 70 -21.62 7.62 39.24
CA SER A 70 -21.09 7.95 37.92
C SER A 70 -20.61 6.69 37.22
N ILE A 71 -20.01 5.77 37.96
CA ILE A 71 -19.67 4.41 37.49
C ILE A 71 -20.95 3.68 37.04
N GLU A 72 -22.03 3.74 37.83
CA GLU A 72 -23.31 3.14 37.46
C GLU A 72 -23.91 3.74 36.19
N THR A 73 -23.75 5.06 35.99
CA THR A 73 -24.23 5.74 34.78
C THR A 73 -23.44 5.30 33.55
N ASP A 74 -22.12 5.28 33.65
CA ASP A 74 -21.23 4.88 32.56
C ASP A 74 -21.47 3.41 32.15
N LEU A 75 -21.64 2.52 33.12
CA LEU A 75 -21.95 1.10 32.87
C LEU A 75 -23.32 0.92 32.18
N ASN A 76 -24.34 1.67 32.60
CA ASN A 76 -25.65 1.62 31.94
C ASN A 76 -25.64 2.21 30.52
N SER A 77 -24.70 3.11 30.23
CA SER A 77 -24.52 3.70 28.90
C SER A 77 -23.67 2.86 27.95
N THR A 78 -23.02 1.80 28.47
CA THR A 78 -22.21 0.89 27.65
C THR A 78 -23.12 0.04 26.78
N ASP A 79 -23.08 0.23 25.46
CA ASP A 79 -23.81 -0.60 24.51
C ASP A 79 -23.11 -1.97 24.35
N ILE A 80 -23.83 -3.04 24.64
CA ILE A 80 -23.35 -4.42 24.62
C ILE A 80 -24.14 -5.28 23.63
N GLU A 81 -25.14 -4.70 22.95
CA GLU A 81 -26.10 -5.44 22.12
C GLU A 81 -25.45 -6.05 20.87
N ASN A 82 -24.33 -5.46 20.41
CA ASN A 82 -23.63 -5.89 19.20
C ASN A 82 -22.27 -6.56 19.46
N LEU A 83 -21.90 -6.79 20.72
CA LEU A 83 -20.57 -7.30 21.08
C LEU A 83 -20.29 -8.70 20.50
N ASP A 84 -21.32 -9.55 20.42
CA ASP A 84 -21.24 -10.87 19.80
C ASP A 84 -20.94 -10.81 18.29
N SER A 85 -21.43 -9.77 17.60
CA SER A 85 -21.19 -9.59 16.17
C SER A 85 -19.74 -9.14 15.90
N GLU A 86 -19.18 -8.31 16.78
CA GLU A 86 -17.80 -7.82 16.68
C GLU A 86 -16.78 -8.93 16.97
N LEU A 87 -16.99 -9.73 18.01
CA LEU A 87 -16.11 -10.85 18.40
C LEU A 87 -16.03 -11.96 17.36
N ASN A 88 -17.10 -12.19 16.60
CA ASN A 88 -17.12 -13.20 15.54
C ASN A 88 -16.50 -12.70 14.21
N ALA A 89 -16.24 -11.39 14.09
CA ALA A 89 -15.65 -10.79 12.89
C ALA A 89 -14.10 -10.70 12.96
N SER A 90 -13.48 -11.02 14.10
CA SER A 90 -12.02 -10.99 14.33
C SER A 90 -11.32 -12.34 14.19
#